data_AF-A0A377K7S4-F1
#
_entry.id   AF-A0A377K7S4-F1
#
_cell.length_a   1.000
_cell.length_b   1.000
_cell.length_c   1.000
_cell.angle_alpha   90.00
_cell.angle_beta   90.00
_cell.angle_gamma   90.00
#
_symmetry.space_group_name_H-M   'P 1'
#
loop_
_entity.id
_entity.type
_entity.pdbx_description
1 polymer ?
#
loop_
_entity_poly.entity_id
_entity_poly.type
_entity_poly.pdbx_seq_one_letter_code
_entity_poly.pdbx_strand_id
1 'polypeptide(L)' 'MGKALVIVESPAKAKTINKYLGSDYVVKSSVGHIRDLPTSGSTAKKECRLYLHQDG' A
#
# COMPACT_ATOMS: atom_id res chain seq x y z
N MET A 1 1.59 -20.73 11.38
CA MET A 1 1.65 -19.44 12.13
C MET A 1 1.04 -18.36 11.24
N GLY A 2 0.27 -17.42 11.78
CA GLY A 2 -0.34 -16.36 10.98
C GLY A 2 0.70 -15.33 10.55
N LYS A 3 0.63 -14.83 9.31
CA LYS A 3 1.52 -13.77 8.82
C LYS A 3 1.03 -12.40 9.30
N ALA A 4 1.93 -11.55 9.76
CA ALA A 4 1.59 -10.19 10.20
C ALA A 4 1.45 -9.24 9.00
N LEU A 5 0.41 -8.39 9.00
CA LEU A 5 0.20 -7.38 7.95
C LEU A 5 0.87 -6.05 8.33
N VAL A 6 1.70 -5.52 7.43
CA VAL A 6 2.37 -4.24 7.58
C VAL A 6 1.90 -3.30 6.47
N ILE A 7 1.31 -2.17 6.84
CA ILE A 7 0.84 -1.13 5.92
C ILE A 7 1.84 0.02 5.90
N VAL A 8 2.21 0.49 4.71
CA VAL A 8 3.12 1.63 4.52
C VAL A 8 2.53 2.66 3.55
N GLU A 9 3.06 3.88 3.54
CA GLU A 9 2.50 4.97 2.72
C GLU A 9 2.75 4.81 1.21
N SER A 10 3.92 4.28 0.82
CA SER A 10 4.36 4.26 -0.58
C SER A 10 4.84 2.88 -1.06
N PRO A 11 4.67 2.56 -2.37
CA PRO A 11 5.11 1.27 -2.92
C PRO A 11 6.62 1.05 -2.83
N ALA A 12 7.41 2.12 -2.98
CA ALA A 12 8.86 2.06 -2.85
C ALA A 12 9.28 1.61 -1.44
N LYS A 13 8.62 2.15 -0.40
CA LYS A 13 8.87 1.74 1.00
C LYS A 13 8.47 0.29 1.23
N ALA A 14 7.36 -0.18 0.64
CA ALA A 14 6.95 -1.59 0.74
C ALA A 14 8.02 -2.53 0.17
N LYS A 15 8.57 -2.22 -1.02
CA LYS A 15 9.66 -2.99 -1.64
C LYS A 15 10.91 -3.03 -0.77
N THR A 16 11.25 -1.93 -0.11
CA THR A 16 12.41 -1.86 0.78
C THR A 16 12.18 -2.65 2.07
N ILE A 17 11.04 -2.48 2.75
CA ILE A 17 10.74 -3.18 4.00
C ILE A 17 10.60 -4.69 3.80
N ASN A 18 10.04 -5.13 2.67
CA ASN A 18 9.89 -6.55 2.36
C ASN A 18 11.25 -7.29 2.31
N LYS A 19 12.33 -6.61 1.93
CA LYS A 19 13.69 -7.18 1.94
C LYS A 19 14.22 -7.46 3.35
N TYR A 20 13.71 -6.77 4.36
CA TYR A 20 14.18 -6.89 5.75
C TYR A 20 13.33 -7.84 6.60
N LEU A 21 12.01 -7.89 6.38
CA LEU A 21 11.08 -8.65 7.22
C LEU A 21 10.91 -10.12 6.80
N GLY A 22 11.11 -10.45 5.52
CA GLY A 22 10.96 -11.82 5.04
C GLY A 22 9.52 -12.33 4.98
N SER A 23 9.36 -13.64 4.81
CA SER A 23 8.11 -14.31 4.42
C SER A 23 7.01 -14.38 5.49
N ASP A 24 7.35 -14.05 6.73
CA ASP A 24 6.41 -14.05 7.87
C ASP A 24 5.52 -12.80 7.91
N TYR A 25 5.81 -11.83 7.04
CA TYR A 25 5.08 -10.58 6.94
C TYR A 25 4.46 -10.41 5.55
N VAL A 26 3.31 -9.74 5.51
CA VAL A 26 2.67 -9.26 4.28
C VAL A 26 2.78 -7.75 4.30
N VAL A 27 3.53 -7.16 3.38
CA VAL A 27 3.74 -5.70 3.32
C VAL A 27 2.92 -5.11 2.17
N LYS A 28 2.05 -4.13 2.46
CA LYS A 28 1.23 -3.44 1.45
C LYS A 28 1.32 -1.91 1.58
N SER A 29 1.15 -1.22 0.46
CA SER A 29 1.16 0.25 0.40
C SER A 29 -0.26 0.82 0.40
N SER A 30 -0.51 1.92 1.12
CA SER A 30 -1.75 2.70 1.07
C SER A 30 -1.85 3.59 -0.17
N VAL A 31 -0.70 3.92 -0.79
CA VAL A 31 -0.60 4.77 -1.98
C VAL A 31 -1.17 6.18 -1.69
N GLY A 32 -0.88 6.69 -0.50
CA GLY A 32 -1.35 7.99 -0.01
C GLY A 32 -2.52 7.89 0.99
N HIS A 33 -3.28 8.99 1.11
CA HIS A 33 -4.43 9.09 2.01
C HIS A 33 -5.60 8.24 1.52
N ILE A 34 -6.12 7.39 2.41
CA ILE A 34 -7.28 6.52 2.11
C ILE A 34 -8.60 7.28 2.25
N ARG A 35 -8.64 8.28 3.13
CA ARG A 35 -9.80 9.15 3.34
C ARG A 35 -9.31 10.58 3.47
N ASP A 36 -10.08 11.47 2.88
CA ASP A 36 -9.92 12.91 3.02
C ASP A 36 -11.30 13.55 3.22
N LEU A 37 -11.32 14.75 3.78
CA LEU A 37 -12.53 15.55 3.87
C LEU A 37 -12.98 15.96 2.47
N PRO A 38 -14.29 16.20 2.24
CA PRO A 38 -14.76 16.70 0.97
C PRO A 38 -14.16 18.08 0.70
N THR A 39 -13.17 18.16 -0.19
CA THR A 39 -12.61 19.41 -0.69
C THR A 39 -13.50 19.93 -1.82
N SER A 40 -13.87 21.22 -1.73
CA SER A 40 -14.74 21.87 -2.69
C SER A 40 -14.07 21.94 -4.07
N GLY A 41 -14.49 21.04 -4.97
CA GLY A 41 -14.08 21.03 -6.38
C GLY A 41 -12.82 20.20 -6.65
N SER A 42 -12.95 19.24 -7.57
CA SER A 42 -11.91 18.34 -8.11
C SER A 42 -11.47 17.15 -7.24
N THR A 43 -12.34 16.15 -7.14
CA THR A 43 -11.91 14.80 -6.74
C THR A 43 -11.16 14.14 -7.91
N ALA A 44 -9.87 14.43 -8.06
CA ALA A 44 -8.99 13.58 -8.83
C ALA A 44 -8.81 12.26 -8.05
N LYS A 45 -9.75 11.33 -8.21
CA LYS A 45 -9.61 9.96 -7.72
C LYS A 45 -8.42 9.33 -8.45
N LYS A 46 -7.21 9.46 -7.89
CA LYS A 46 -6.14 8.53 -8.23
C LYS A 46 -6.54 7.20 -7.65
N GLU A 47 -7.13 6.38 -8.52
CA GLU A 47 -7.49 5.02 -8.22
C GLU A 47 -6.28 4.33 -7.59
N CYS A 48 -6.45 3.93 -6.31
CA CYS A 48 -5.54 3.02 -5.65
C CYS A 48 -5.69 1.69 -6.38
N ARG A 49 -5.02 1.60 -7.53
CA ARG A 49 -4.90 0.40 -8.33
C ARG A 49 -4.05 -0.53 -7.50
N LEU A 50 -4.72 -1.23 -6.58
CA LEU A 50 -4.15 -2.29 -5.78
C LEU A 50 -3.36 -3.14 -6.77
N TYR A 51 -2.05 -3.18 -6.58
CA TYR A 51 -1.13 -3.94 -7.42
C TYR A 51 -1.56 -5.40 -7.32
N LEU A 52 -2.44 -5.83 -8.23
CA LEU A 52 -3.07 -7.15 -8.27
C LEU A 52 -2.49 -8.03 -9.38
N HIS A 53 -1.39 -7.63 -10.03
CA HIS A 53 -0.82 -8.36 -11.17
C HIS A 53 0.71 -8.31 -11.28
N GLN A 54 1.49 -8.57 -10.22
CA GLN A 54 2.96 -8.66 -10.40
C GLN A 54 3.69 -9.80 -9.66
N ASP A 55 3.00 -10.81 -9.16
CA ASP A 55 3.69 -12.02 -8.67
C ASP A 55 3.30 -13.22 -9.56
N GLY A 56 3.99 -13.29 -10.71
CA GLY A 56 4.27 -14.52 -11.45
C GLY A 56 5.79 -14.70 -11.46
#